data_AF-A0A0E3YYY9-F1
#
_entry.id   AF-A0A0E3YYY9-F1
#
_cell.length_a   1.000
_cell.length_b   1.000
_cell.length_c   1.000
_cell.angle_alpha   90.00
_cell.angle_beta   90.00
_cell.angle_gamma   90.00
#
_symmetry.space_group_name_H-M   'P 1'
#
loop_
_entity.id
_entity.type
_entity.pdbx_description
1 polymer ?
#
loop_
_entity_poly.entity_id
_entity_poly.type
_entity_poly.pdbx_seq_one_letter_code
_entity_poly.pdbx_strand_id
1 'polypeptide(L)'
;MLAAAEPPAPAAIPAHEPRNASEAQLQNKYPDKIKPALYQKWLDRVQASSTEEQVWLRTLEEQLGGFYFPHYLIDLFGPKPYVPAADAWAYVKDDPTLPRVLIIGDSISRAYTATVRQTLQGKANVHRAPANCGPTGRFIEFGEVWLNQNGSNQWDVIVVNFGIHDGKNPKGYEARLHQVMTRLKAAAAKQVFWVRTTPWGKDAAVFENEAGDASLITNPTSDRVAKEEGLAIIDAHAVMAPLIATALNRKDFTHWTPEAYDLLGKAVASAISDGLKPAATAVSK
;
A
#
# COMPACT_ATOMS: atom_id res chain seq x y z
N MET A 1 42.90 36.16 18.75
CA MET A 1 42.11 35.13 18.05
C MET A 1 40.72 35.16 18.66
N LEU A 2 39.72 35.70 17.94
CA LEU A 2 38.32 35.66 18.39
C LEU A 2 37.79 34.25 18.12
N ALA A 3 37.45 33.53 19.18
CA ALA A 3 36.78 32.24 19.07
C ALA A 3 35.41 32.47 18.42
N ALA A 4 35.14 31.79 17.31
CA ALA A 4 33.81 31.76 16.73
C ALA A 4 32.86 31.12 17.75
N ALA A 5 31.78 31.81 18.10
CA ALA A 5 30.73 31.28 18.95
C ALA A 5 30.17 30.01 18.30
N GLU A 6 30.01 28.95 19.09
CA GLU A 6 29.35 27.73 18.63
C GLU A 6 27.94 28.05 18.12
N PRO A 7 27.51 27.45 17.00
CA PRO A 7 26.16 27.64 16.51
C PRO A 7 25.14 27.16 17.57
N PRO A 8 24.00 27.86 17.71
CA PRO A 8 22.99 27.48 18.68
C PRO A 8 22.51 26.05 18.40
N ALA A 9 22.26 25.31 19.48
CA ALA A 9 21.70 23.97 19.40
C ALA A 9 20.37 24.00 18.60
N PRO A 10 20.09 22.97 17.77
CA PRO A 10 18.85 22.93 17.01
C PRO A 10 17.64 22.97 17.95
N ALA A 11 16.63 23.74 17.57
CA ALA A 11 15.40 23.86 18.34
C ALA A 11 14.74 22.48 18.51
N ALA A 12 14.28 22.18 19.72
CA ALA A 12 13.59 20.93 20.01
C ALA A 12 12.29 20.83 19.21
N ILE A 13 12.07 19.70 18.54
CA ILE A 13 10.84 19.45 17.77
C ILE A 13 9.71 19.16 18.78
N PRO A 14 8.64 19.97 18.81
CA PRO A 14 7.55 19.76 19.76
C PRO A 14 6.77 18.47 19.44
N ALA A 15 6.39 17.70 20.47
CA ALA A 15 5.62 16.45 20.34
C ALA A 15 4.08 16.63 20.40
N HIS A 16 3.59 17.85 20.17
CA HIS A 16 2.16 18.19 20.20
C HIS A 16 1.77 18.87 18.88
N GLU A 17 0.47 19.07 18.63
CA GLU A 17 0.05 19.79 17.43
C GLU A 17 0.66 21.21 17.38
N PRO A 18 1.17 21.63 16.21
CA PRO A 18 1.89 22.89 16.11
C PRO A 18 0.93 24.06 16.34
N ARG A 19 1.32 24.98 17.21
CA ARG A 19 0.49 26.14 17.58
C ARG A 19 0.71 27.35 16.69
N ASN A 20 1.79 27.34 15.91
CA ASN A 20 2.19 28.43 15.03
C ASN A 20 3.03 27.91 13.86
N ALA A 21 3.26 28.78 12.88
CA ALA A 21 4.00 28.45 11.66
C ALA A 21 5.45 28.01 11.92
N SER A 22 6.10 28.52 12.97
CA SER A 22 7.47 28.15 13.31
C SER A 22 7.55 26.72 13.86
N GLU A 23 6.63 26.33 14.74
CA GLU A 23 6.52 24.95 15.23
C GLU A 23 6.17 23.97 14.11
N ALA A 24 5.25 24.36 13.22
CA ALA A 24 4.89 23.56 12.05
C ALA A 24 6.11 23.26 11.16
N GLN A 25 6.99 24.24 10.96
CA GLN A 25 8.22 24.04 10.18
C GLN A 25 9.19 23.08 10.84
N LEU A 26 9.32 23.10 12.17
CA LEU A 26 10.16 22.16 12.91
C LEU A 26 9.63 20.72 12.83
N GLN A 27 8.32 20.53 12.66
CA GLN A 27 7.69 19.22 12.59
C GLN A 27 7.64 18.64 11.17
N ASN A 28 7.79 19.48 10.14
CA ASN A 28 7.86 19.02 8.76
C ASN A 28 9.11 18.17 8.53
N LYS A 29 8.94 16.84 8.41
CA LYS A 29 10.03 15.88 8.20
C LYS A 29 10.74 16.03 6.84
N TYR A 30 10.16 16.78 5.90
CA TYR A 30 10.68 16.94 4.53
C TYR A 30 10.73 18.42 4.10
N PRO A 31 11.48 19.28 4.81
CA PRO A 31 11.47 20.73 4.58
C PRO A 31 11.93 21.13 3.16
N ASP A 32 12.79 20.32 2.54
CA ASP A 32 13.26 20.56 1.16
C ASP A 32 12.21 20.21 0.09
N LYS A 33 11.17 19.45 0.45
CA LYS A 33 10.15 18.94 -0.48
C LYS A 33 8.76 19.50 -0.22
N ILE A 34 8.46 19.85 1.03
CA ILE A 34 7.18 20.38 1.47
C ILE A 34 7.38 21.81 1.94
N LYS A 35 6.85 22.77 1.19
CA LYS A 35 6.89 24.17 1.58
C LYS A 35 6.08 24.41 2.86
N PRO A 36 6.48 25.34 3.74
CA PRO A 36 5.75 25.63 4.97
C PRO A 36 4.25 25.88 4.77
N ALA A 37 3.88 26.65 3.74
CA ALA A 37 2.47 26.92 3.43
C ALA A 37 1.68 25.66 3.03
N LEU A 38 2.33 24.69 2.36
CA LEU A 38 1.69 23.42 2.01
C LEU A 38 1.52 22.53 3.24
N TYR A 39 2.54 22.50 4.12
CA TYR A 39 2.46 21.76 5.37
C TYR A 39 1.41 22.36 6.32
N GLN A 40 1.25 23.68 6.34
CA GLN A 40 0.17 24.30 7.11
C GLN A 40 -1.21 23.83 6.64
N LYS A 41 -1.46 23.75 5.32
CA LYS A 41 -2.72 23.18 4.80
C LYS A 41 -2.95 21.74 5.25
N TRP A 42 -1.88 20.94 5.36
CA TRP A 42 -1.95 19.59 5.90
C TRP A 42 -2.40 19.59 7.36
N LEU A 43 -1.79 20.43 8.19
CA LEU A 43 -2.14 20.57 9.61
C LEU A 43 -3.59 21.03 9.80
N ASP A 44 -4.01 22.04 9.04
CA ASP A 44 -5.39 22.55 9.06
C ASP A 44 -6.38 21.43 8.67
N ARG A 45 -6.04 20.61 7.66
CA ARG A 45 -6.86 19.46 7.26
C ARG A 45 -6.94 18.43 8.38
N VAL A 46 -5.83 18.09 9.02
CA VAL A 46 -5.85 17.14 10.15
C VAL A 46 -6.75 17.69 11.26
N GLN A 47 -6.53 18.93 11.70
CA GLN A 47 -7.31 19.55 12.78
C GLN A 47 -8.81 19.60 12.48
N ALA A 48 -9.20 19.86 11.23
CA ALA A 48 -10.60 19.91 10.80
C ALA A 48 -11.26 18.52 10.65
N SER A 49 -10.49 17.43 10.72
CA SER A 49 -10.97 16.06 10.52
C SER A 49 -11.57 15.48 11.80
N SER A 50 -12.40 14.43 11.64
CA SER A 50 -12.87 13.64 12.80
C SER A 50 -11.70 12.98 13.55
N THR A 51 -11.87 12.62 14.82
CA THR A 51 -10.80 11.98 15.62
C THR A 51 -10.24 10.72 14.96
N GLU A 52 -11.09 9.89 14.36
CA GLU A 52 -10.67 8.67 13.65
C GLU A 52 -9.85 9.00 12.40
N GLU A 53 -10.31 9.96 11.61
CA GLU A 53 -9.59 10.44 10.43
C GLU A 53 -8.27 11.14 10.80
N GLN A 54 -8.21 11.85 11.94
CA GLN A 54 -6.95 12.42 12.45
C GLN A 54 -5.91 11.33 12.70
N VAL A 55 -6.31 10.23 13.36
CA VAL A 55 -5.41 9.08 13.57
C VAL A 55 -4.90 8.54 12.23
N TRP A 56 -5.81 8.31 11.27
CA TRP A 56 -5.43 7.86 9.93
C TRP A 56 -4.42 8.80 9.27
N LEU A 57 -4.72 10.10 9.23
CA LEU A 57 -3.90 11.09 8.55
C LEU A 57 -2.50 11.19 9.20
N ARG A 58 -2.41 11.17 10.53
CA ARG A 58 -1.12 11.17 11.24
C ARG A 58 -0.31 9.90 10.98
N THR A 59 -0.95 8.73 10.97
CA THR A 59 -0.29 7.48 10.57
C THR A 59 0.19 7.56 9.12
N LEU A 60 -0.61 8.13 8.23
CA LEU A 60 -0.26 8.30 6.81
C LEU A 60 0.97 9.22 6.64
N GLU A 61 1.00 10.35 7.33
CA GLU A 61 2.15 11.27 7.38
C GLU A 61 3.43 10.57 7.87
N GLU A 62 3.31 9.70 8.86
CA GLU A 62 4.45 8.94 9.38
C GLU A 62 4.93 7.84 8.42
N GLN A 63 4.00 7.15 7.75
CA GLN A 63 4.28 5.89 7.04
C GLN A 63 4.54 6.06 5.53
N LEU A 64 4.03 7.12 4.88
CA LEU A 64 4.18 7.32 3.44
C LEU A 64 5.62 7.63 3.00
N GLY A 65 6.42 8.18 3.91
CA GLY A 65 7.83 8.48 3.65
C GLY A 65 8.06 9.65 2.70
N GLY A 66 9.34 10.02 2.54
CA GLY A 66 9.74 11.27 1.86
C GLY A 66 9.62 11.28 0.34
N PHE A 67 9.16 10.19 -0.28
CA PHE A 67 8.78 10.18 -1.69
C PHE A 67 7.28 10.41 -1.83
N TYR A 68 6.44 9.55 -1.23
CA TYR A 68 5.00 9.61 -1.45
C TYR A 68 4.30 10.71 -0.66
N PHE A 69 4.72 11.02 0.58
CA PHE A 69 4.01 12.02 1.37
C PHE A 69 4.02 13.43 0.73
N PRO A 70 5.16 13.96 0.24
CA PRO A 70 5.15 15.23 -0.48
C PRO A 70 4.26 15.23 -1.73
N HIS A 71 4.28 14.14 -2.52
CA HIS A 71 3.43 14.01 -3.71
C HIS A 71 1.95 13.95 -3.35
N TYR A 72 1.60 13.20 -2.30
CA TYR A 72 0.23 13.14 -1.78
C TYR A 72 -0.27 14.53 -1.36
N LEU A 73 0.53 15.35 -0.67
CA LEU A 73 0.14 16.72 -0.33
C LEU A 73 -0.05 17.61 -1.56
N ILE A 74 0.81 17.46 -2.57
CA ILE A 74 0.69 18.20 -3.84
C ILE A 74 -0.60 17.82 -4.57
N ASP A 75 -0.95 16.55 -4.61
CA ASP A 75 -2.19 16.09 -5.24
C ASP A 75 -3.43 16.53 -4.44
N LEU A 76 -3.35 16.50 -3.10
CA LEU A 76 -4.43 16.88 -2.21
C LEU A 76 -4.75 18.40 -2.24
N PHE A 77 -3.72 19.24 -2.29
CA PHE A 77 -3.85 20.71 -2.19
C PHE A 77 -3.45 21.46 -3.47
N GLY A 78 -3.24 20.71 -4.55
CA GLY A 78 -2.87 21.24 -5.86
C GLY A 78 -3.99 22.03 -6.52
N PRO A 79 -3.73 22.56 -7.74
CA PRO A 79 -4.71 23.36 -8.47
C PRO A 79 -5.87 22.53 -9.04
N LYS A 80 -5.69 21.20 -9.16
CA LYS A 80 -6.75 20.29 -9.62
C LYS A 80 -7.63 19.89 -8.43
N PRO A 81 -8.96 19.78 -8.61
CA PRO A 81 -9.82 19.26 -7.56
C PRO A 81 -9.38 17.86 -7.12
N TYR A 82 -9.23 17.67 -5.80
CA TYR A 82 -8.95 16.37 -5.22
C TYR A 82 -10.14 15.43 -5.39
N VAL A 83 -9.87 14.18 -5.81
CA VAL A 83 -10.89 13.14 -6.03
C VAL A 83 -10.61 11.97 -5.08
N PRO A 84 -11.22 11.92 -3.89
CA PRO A 84 -10.96 10.85 -2.91
C PRO A 84 -11.18 9.44 -3.46
N ALA A 85 -12.18 9.27 -4.34
CA ALA A 85 -12.49 7.97 -4.94
C ALA A 85 -11.36 7.42 -5.84
N ALA A 86 -10.47 8.27 -6.32
CA ALA A 86 -9.32 7.90 -7.15
C ALA A 86 -8.03 7.74 -6.34
N ASP A 87 -8.03 8.13 -5.06
CA ASP A 87 -6.84 8.05 -4.21
C ASP A 87 -6.84 6.75 -3.39
N ALA A 88 -5.77 5.97 -3.54
CA ALA A 88 -5.56 4.73 -2.81
C ALA A 88 -5.38 4.92 -1.29
N TRP A 89 -5.01 6.13 -0.84
CA TRP A 89 -4.80 6.49 0.56
C TRP A 89 -5.87 7.43 1.12
N ALA A 90 -6.93 7.70 0.36
CA ALA A 90 -8.11 8.36 0.92
C ALA A 90 -8.60 7.59 2.16
N TYR A 91 -8.96 8.35 3.19
CA TYR A 91 -9.59 7.84 4.41
C TYR A 91 -10.87 7.08 4.07
N VAL A 92 -11.08 5.95 4.73
CA VAL A 92 -12.28 5.12 4.60
C VAL A 92 -12.93 5.03 5.95
N LYS A 93 -14.13 5.62 6.07
CA LYS A 93 -14.99 5.42 7.22
C LYS A 93 -15.72 4.09 7.07
N ASP A 94 -15.64 3.25 8.08
CA ASP A 94 -16.35 1.97 8.08
C ASP A 94 -17.87 2.16 8.14
N ASP A 95 -18.57 1.44 7.28
CA ASP A 95 -19.94 1.02 7.54
C ASP A 95 -19.89 -0.25 8.41
N PRO A 96 -20.37 -0.22 9.67
CA PRO A 96 -20.27 -1.35 10.60
C PRO A 96 -21.07 -2.59 10.15
N THR A 97 -21.95 -2.45 9.16
CA THR A 97 -22.71 -3.58 8.60
C THR A 97 -21.96 -4.30 7.48
N LEU A 98 -20.87 -3.72 6.99
CA LEU A 98 -20.08 -4.25 5.89
C LEU A 98 -18.77 -4.89 6.40
N PRO A 99 -18.29 -5.96 5.75
CA PRO A 99 -17.01 -6.56 6.07
C PRO A 99 -15.84 -5.62 5.78
N ARG A 100 -14.73 -5.81 6.48
CA ARG A 100 -13.49 -5.05 6.31
C ARG A 100 -12.47 -5.80 5.46
N VAL A 101 -11.88 -5.10 4.51
CA VAL A 101 -10.85 -5.63 3.62
C VAL A 101 -9.59 -4.77 3.75
N LEU A 102 -8.42 -5.40 3.89
CA LEU A 102 -7.12 -4.70 3.89
C LEU A 102 -6.28 -5.12 2.69
N ILE A 103 -5.83 -4.13 1.91
CA ILE A 103 -4.84 -4.31 0.83
C ILE A 103 -3.46 -3.87 1.31
N ILE A 104 -2.49 -4.78 1.24
CA ILE A 104 -1.06 -4.53 1.54
C ILE A 104 -0.26 -4.85 0.28
N GLY A 105 0.51 -3.89 -0.25
CA GLY A 105 1.43 -4.17 -1.35
C GLY A 105 1.99 -2.91 -2.00
N ASP A 106 2.71 -3.11 -3.10
CA ASP A 106 3.54 -2.08 -3.73
C ASP A 106 2.78 -1.05 -4.59
N SER A 107 3.49 -0.41 -5.53
CA SER A 107 2.93 0.60 -6.43
C SER A 107 1.88 0.02 -7.37
N ILE A 108 1.97 -1.28 -7.68
CA ILE A 108 0.98 -2.00 -8.49
C ILE A 108 -0.34 -2.07 -7.74
N SER A 109 -0.31 -2.46 -6.46
CA SER A 109 -1.55 -2.49 -5.67
C SER A 109 -2.12 -1.12 -5.39
N ARG A 110 -1.27 -0.10 -5.26
CA ARG A 110 -1.75 1.30 -5.16
C ARG A 110 -2.58 1.66 -6.38
N ALA A 111 -2.13 1.31 -7.58
CA ALA A 111 -2.77 1.68 -8.83
C ALA A 111 -4.15 1.02 -9.02
N TYR A 112 -4.35 -0.23 -8.59
CA TYR A 112 -5.65 -0.89 -8.72
C TYR A 112 -6.61 -0.67 -7.52
N THR A 113 -6.14 -0.08 -6.41
CA THR A 113 -6.93 0.07 -5.17
C THR A 113 -8.24 0.84 -5.40
N ALA A 114 -8.20 1.92 -6.20
CA ALA A 114 -9.39 2.71 -6.51
C ALA A 114 -10.47 1.89 -7.24
N THR A 115 -10.06 1.09 -8.24
CA THR A 115 -10.98 0.18 -8.94
C THR A 115 -11.56 -0.88 -8.01
N VAL A 116 -10.77 -1.44 -7.09
CA VAL A 116 -11.29 -2.40 -6.09
C VAL A 116 -12.37 -1.75 -5.22
N ARG A 117 -12.09 -0.55 -4.70
CA ARG A 117 -13.06 0.24 -3.90
C ARG A 117 -14.36 0.48 -4.67
N GLN A 118 -14.25 0.92 -5.93
CA GLN A 118 -15.42 1.18 -6.78
C GLN A 118 -16.22 -0.10 -7.05
N THR A 119 -15.54 -1.21 -7.35
CA THR A 119 -16.18 -2.49 -7.67
C THR A 119 -16.90 -3.10 -6.46
N LEU A 120 -16.39 -2.84 -5.24
CA LEU A 120 -16.93 -3.32 -3.97
C LEU A 120 -17.76 -2.27 -3.21
N GLN A 121 -18.12 -1.17 -3.86
CA GLN A 121 -18.93 -0.13 -3.23
C GLN A 121 -20.26 -0.72 -2.70
N GLY A 122 -20.56 -0.45 -1.43
CA GLY A 122 -21.73 -0.98 -0.74
C GLY A 122 -21.64 -2.48 -0.39
N LYS A 123 -20.49 -3.13 -0.60
CA LYS A 123 -20.26 -4.54 -0.29
C LYS A 123 -19.18 -4.77 0.75
N ALA A 124 -18.18 -3.88 0.84
CA ALA A 124 -17.09 -3.99 1.80
C ALA A 124 -16.43 -2.62 2.06
N ASN A 125 -15.88 -2.46 3.27
CA ASN A 125 -14.99 -1.37 3.61
C ASN A 125 -13.57 -1.73 3.15
N VAL A 126 -13.11 -1.16 2.03
CA VAL A 126 -11.81 -1.49 1.43
C VAL A 126 -10.72 -0.50 1.84
N HIS A 127 -9.89 -0.94 2.78
CA HIS A 127 -8.73 -0.23 3.31
C HIS A 127 -7.44 -0.60 2.58
N ARG A 128 -6.43 0.26 2.71
CA ARG A 128 -5.09 0.05 2.19
C ARG A 128 -4.08 0.41 3.26
N ALA A 129 -2.98 -0.34 3.36
CA ALA A 129 -1.84 0.08 4.18
C ALA A 129 -1.42 1.55 3.88
N PRO A 130 -1.04 2.33 4.92
CA PRO A 130 -0.64 3.75 4.79
C PRO A 130 0.76 3.93 4.19
N ALA A 131 1.12 3.07 3.23
CA ALA A 131 2.43 3.02 2.62
C ALA A 131 2.34 2.51 1.19
N ASN A 132 3.46 2.65 0.48
CA ASN A 132 3.74 1.82 -0.68
C ASN A 132 4.16 0.39 -0.29
N CYS A 133 4.35 0.05 0.98
CA CYS A 133 4.76 -1.27 1.48
C CYS A 133 6.12 -1.83 0.98
N GLY A 134 6.58 -1.56 -0.24
CA GLY A 134 7.92 -1.89 -0.73
C GLY A 134 8.28 -3.38 -0.62
N PRO A 135 9.52 -3.74 -0.21
CA PRO A 135 9.92 -5.14 -0.01
C PRO A 135 9.39 -5.71 1.31
N THR A 136 9.39 -7.04 1.43
CA THR A 136 8.99 -7.79 2.64
C THR A 136 9.66 -7.28 3.92
N GLY A 137 10.90 -6.77 3.85
CA GLY A 137 11.60 -6.19 5.00
C GLY A 137 10.85 -5.03 5.66
N ARG A 138 10.07 -4.25 4.89
CA ARG A 138 9.24 -3.18 5.46
C ARG A 138 8.05 -3.71 6.23
N PHE A 139 7.50 -4.88 5.87
CA PHE A 139 6.46 -5.51 6.68
C PHE A 139 7.02 -5.95 8.04
N ILE A 140 8.26 -6.42 8.08
CA ILE A 140 8.91 -6.77 9.36
C ILE A 140 9.01 -5.54 10.27
N GLU A 141 9.28 -4.37 9.69
CA GLU A 141 9.43 -3.11 10.44
C GLU A 141 8.09 -2.46 10.81
N PHE A 142 7.12 -2.47 9.90
CA PHE A 142 5.90 -1.65 10.00
C PHE A 142 4.59 -2.44 9.92
N GLY A 143 4.65 -3.76 9.75
CA GLY A 143 3.47 -4.61 9.53
C GLY A 143 2.41 -4.48 10.62
N GLU A 144 2.83 -4.29 11.87
CA GLU A 144 1.90 -4.03 12.98
C GLU A 144 1.13 -2.71 12.80
N VAL A 145 1.80 -1.65 12.36
CA VAL A 145 1.11 -0.37 12.10
C VAL A 145 0.07 -0.54 10.99
N TRP A 146 0.39 -1.32 9.95
CA TRP A 146 -0.53 -1.55 8.83
C TRP A 146 -1.71 -2.45 9.19
N LEU A 147 -1.47 -3.46 10.03
CA LEU A 147 -2.50 -4.39 10.50
C LEU A 147 -3.43 -3.77 11.54
N ASN A 148 -2.93 -2.86 12.38
CA ASN A 148 -3.70 -2.24 13.45
C ASN A 148 -4.22 -0.82 13.08
N GLN A 149 -4.20 -0.44 11.79
CA GLN A 149 -4.60 0.89 11.35
C GLN A 149 -6.08 1.19 11.66
N ASN A 150 -6.39 2.47 11.87
CA ASN A 150 -7.73 2.95 12.25
C ASN A 150 -8.27 2.28 13.52
N GLY A 151 -7.39 2.01 14.49
CA GLY A 151 -7.75 1.50 15.82
C GLY A 151 -8.32 0.07 15.83
N SER A 152 -8.20 -0.67 14.73
CA SER A 152 -8.74 -2.02 14.60
C SER A 152 -7.78 -2.91 13.82
N ASN A 153 -7.68 -4.16 14.29
CA ASN A 153 -6.97 -5.24 13.62
C ASN A 153 -7.90 -6.32 13.10
N GLN A 154 -9.20 -6.03 13.09
CA GLN A 154 -10.23 -6.96 12.66
C GLN A 154 -10.43 -6.79 11.15
N TRP A 155 -10.01 -7.81 10.41
CA TRP A 155 -10.14 -7.87 8.95
C TRP A 155 -10.93 -9.10 8.58
N ASP A 156 -11.90 -9.01 7.68
CA ASP A 156 -12.53 -10.19 7.11
C ASP A 156 -11.64 -10.79 6.01
N VAL A 157 -11.07 -9.92 5.18
CA VAL A 157 -10.16 -10.32 4.10
C VAL A 157 -8.89 -9.47 4.14
N ILE A 158 -7.73 -10.12 4.01
CA ILE A 158 -6.46 -9.46 3.75
C ILE A 158 -5.96 -9.88 2.37
N VAL A 159 -5.62 -8.90 1.53
CA VAL A 159 -4.97 -9.11 0.23
C VAL A 159 -3.55 -8.57 0.32
N VAL A 160 -2.56 -9.44 0.12
CA VAL A 160 -1.15 -9.11 0.29
C VAL A 160 -0.31 -9.43 -0.95
N ASN A 161 0.62 -8.53 -1.28
CA ASN A 161 1.67 -8.75 -2.28
C ASN A 161 3.01 -8.20 -1.80
N PHE A 162 4.08 -8.98 -2.03
CA PHE A 162 5.47 -8.53 -2.00
C PHE A 162 6.28 -9.28 -3.06
N GLY A 163 6.79 -8.60 -4.08
CA GLY A 163 7.51 -9.31 -5.14
C GLY A 163 8.51 -8.44 -5.88
N ILE A 164 8.07 -7.37 -6.53
CA ILE A 164 8.91 -6.57 -7.44
C ILE A 164 10.14 -6.01 -6.70
N HIS A 165 9.95 -5.48 -5.50
CA HIS A 165 11.04 -4.91 -4.70
C HIS A 165 12.03 -5.97 -4.19
N ASP A 166 11.54 -7.14 -3.78
CA ASP A 166 12.40 -8.26 -3.36
C ASP A 166 13.08 -8.93 -4.55
N GLY A 167 12.47 -9.00 -5.73
CA GLY A 167 13.12 -9.53 -6.94
C GLY A 167 14.31 -8.69 -7.38
N LYS A 168 14.35 -7.41 -7.01
CA LYS A 168 15.53 -6.54 -7.19
C LYS A 168 16.65 -6.87 -6.18
N ASN A 169 16.33 -7.43 -5.02
CA ASN A 169 17.27 -7.86 -3.99
C ASN A 169 16.75 -9.10 -3.22
N PRO A 170 16.88 -10.32 -3.79
CA PRO A 170 16.15 -11.50 -3.31
C PRO A 170 16.72 -12.10 -2.02
N LYS A 171 17.83 -11.56 -1.50
CA LYS A 171 18.50 -12.10 -0.31
C LYS A 171 17.54 -12.13 0.88
N GLY A 172 17.28 -13.33 1.41
CA GLY A 172 16.42 -13.56 2.56
C GLY A 172 14.91 -13.39 2.28
N TYR A 173 14.49 -13.29 1.02
CA TYR A 173 13.09 -13.11 0.65
C TYR A 173 12.18 -14.21 1.21
N GLU A 174 12.54 -15.47 1.02
CA GLU A 174 11.76 -16.63 1.48
C GLU A 174 11.54 -16.62 3.00
N ALA A 175 12.61 -16.44 3.77
CA ALA A 175 12.53 -16.41 5.23
C ALA A 175 11.63 -15.28 5.73
N ARG A 176 11.72 -14.09 5.12
CA ARG A 176 10.81 -12.98 5.44
C ARG A 176 9.38 -13.27 4.99
N LEU A 177 9.18 -13.97 3.87
CA LEU A 177 7.85 -14.31 3.39
C LEU A 177 7.11 -15.26 4.35
N HIS A 178 7.81 -16.25 4.92
CA HIS A 178 7.26 -17.06 6.01
C HIS A 178 6.82 -16.20 7.20
N GLN A 179 7.67 -15.26 7.64
CA GLN A 179 7.35 -14.36 8.76
C GLN A 179 6.10 -13.52 8.45
N VAL A 180 6.03 -12.94 7.26
CA VAL A 180 4.88 -12.15 6.79
C VAL A 180 3.62 -13.01 6.79
N MET A 181 3.62 -14.14 6.08
CA MET A 181 2.41 -14.96 5.91
C MET A 181 1.95 -15.61 7.21
N THR A 182 2.88 -16.07 8.05
CA THR A 182 2.57 -16.53 9.42
C THR A 182 1.87 -15.43 10.22
N ARG A 183 2.40 -14.20 10.20
CA ARG A 183 1.81 -13.08 10.95
C ARG A 183 0.43 -12.69 10.43
N LEU A 184 0.23 -12.71 9.11
CA LEU A 184 -1.07 -12.41 8.50
C LEU A 184 -2.14 -13.44 8.87
N LYS A 185 -1.80 -14.72 8.93
CA LYS A 185 -2.71 -15.77 9.44
C LYS A 185 -3.07 -15.53 10.90
N ALA A 186 -2.09 -15.12 11.70
CA ALA A 186 -2.32 -14.75 13.10
C ALA A 186 -3.18 -13.49 13.28
N ALA A 187 -3.41 -12.69 12.24
CA ALA A 187 -4.31 -11.53 12.29
C ALA A 187 -5.80 -11.92 12.31
N ALA A 188 -6.13 -13.21 12.39
CA ALA A 188 -7.48 -13.75 12.52
C ALA A 188 -8.46 -13.33 11.41
N ALA A 189 -7.93 -12.97 10.23
CA ALA A 189 -8.77 -12.72 9.07
C ALA A 189 -9.43 -14.02 8.59
N LYS A 190 -10.69 -13.93 8.13
CA LYS A 190 -11.42 -15.09 7.60
C LYS A 190 -10.73 -15.65 6.35
N GLN A 191 -10.15 -14.77 5.54
CA GLN A 191 -9.38 -15.15 4.37
C GLN A 191 -8.15 -14.25 4.21
N VAL A 192 -7.01 -14.86 3.88
CA VAL A 192 -5.82 -14.15 3.42
C VAL A 192 -5.52 -14.60 1.99
N PHE A 193 -5.38 -13.64 1.08
CA PHE A 193 -4.99 -13.86 -0.30
C PHE A 193 -3.56 -13.39 -0.54
N TRP A 194 -2.73 -14.30 -1.06
CA TRP A 194 -1.48 -13.94 -1.70
C TRP A 194 -1.75 -13.53 -3.15
N VAL A 195 -1.32 -12.34 -3.56
CA VAL A 195 -1.38 -11.91 -4.95
C VAL A 195 -0.04 -12.19 -5.62
N ARG A 196 -0.04 -13.00 -6.68
CA ARG A 196 1.18 -13.27 -7.47
C ARG A 196 1.70 -11.99 -8.09
N THR A 197 3.01 -11.86 -8.18
CA THR A 197 3.68 -10.66 -8.72
C THR A 197 3.37 -10.55 -10.20
N THR A 198 2.86 -9.39 -10.65
CA THR A 198 2.65 -9.12 -12.08
C THR A 198 3.98 -9.14 -12.84
N PRO A 199 3.96 -9.37 -14.17
CA PRO A 199 5.18 -9.28 -14.96
C PRO A 199 5.90 -7.94 -14.80
N TRP A 200 7.23 -7.97 -14.75
CA TRP A 200 8.06 -6.78 -14.72
C TRP A 200 9.47 -7.08 -15.25
N GLY A 201 10.24 -6.03 -15.57
CA GLY A 201 11.63 -6.14 -16.00
C GLY A 201 12.47 -4.93 -15.62
N LYS A 202 13.79 -5.06 -15.74
CA LYS A 202 14.75 -3.99 -15.43
C LYS A 202 15.03 -3.08 -16.64
N ASP A 203 14.89 -3.62 -17.84
CA ASP A 203 15.11 -2.94 -19.11
C ASP A 203 14.35 -3.67 -20.24
N ALA A 204 14.46 -3.13 -21.46
CA ALA A 204 13.81 -3.66 -22.65
C ALA A 204 14.32 -5.06 -23.05
N ALA A 205 15.61 -5.36 -22.80
CA ALA A 205 16.25 -6.60 -23.22
C ALA A 205 15.66 -7.80 -22.49
N VAL A 206 15.12 -7.59 -21.29
CA VAL A 206 14.31 -8.59 -20.59
C VAL A 206 13.16 -9.06 -21.50
N PHE A 207 12.44 -8.18 -22.20
CA PHE A 207 11.24 -8.52 -22.99
C PHE A 207 11.50 -8.97 -24.45
N GLU A 208 12.76 -9.18 -24.86
CA GLU A 208 13.09 -9.61 -26.23
C GLU A 208 13.01 -11.15 -26.43
N ASN A 209 12.83 -11.92 -25.36
CA ASN A 209 12.55 -13.35 -25.40
C ASN A 209 11.32 -13.67 -24.53
N GLU A 210 10.63 -14.79 -24.77
CA GLU A 210 9.50 -15.28 -23.93
C GLU A 210 9.90 -15.57 -22.46
N ALA A 211 11.18 -15.39 -22.08
CA ALA A 211 11.70 -15.42 -20.72
C ALA A 211 11.74 -14.04 -20.02
N GLY A 212 11.08 -13.03 -20.59
CA GLY A 212 11.17 -11.62 -20.23
C GLY A 212 10.36 -11.15 -19.04
N ASP A 213 10.30 -11.98 -18.01
CA ASP A 213 9.53 -11.69 -16.82
C ASP A 213 10.36 -11.97 -15.56
N ALA A 214 10.82 -10.88 -14.95
CA ALA A 214 11.58 -10.94 -13.70
C ALA A 214 10.72 -11.36 -12.50
N SER A 215 9.40 -11.47 -12.64
CA SER A 215 8.53 -12.05 -11.62
C SER A 215 8.87 -13.53 -11.36
N LEU A 216 9.49 -14.23 -12.32
CA LEU A 216 9.96 -15.62 -12.15
C LEU A 216 11.05 -15.75 -11.06
N ILE A 217 11.69 -14.65 -10.66
CA ILE A 217 12.65 -14.62 -9.55
C ILE A 217 11.94 -14.82 -8.20
N THR A 218 10.68 -14.36 -8.07
CA THR A 218 9.96 -14.35 -6.79
C THR A 218 8.73 -15.25 -6.79
N ASN A 219 7.99 -15.35 -7.89
CA ASN A 219 6.73 -16.08 -7.96
C ASN A 219 6.85 -17.56 -7.56
N PRO A 220 7.81 -18.35 -8.07
CA PRO A 220 7.97 -19.76 -7.66
C PRO A 220 8.17 -19.93 -6.15
N THR A 221 9.02 -19.08 -5.55
CA THR A 221 9.23 -19.07 -4.09
C THR A 221 7.95 -18.68 -3.37
N SER A 222 7.28 -17.61 -3.82
CA SER A 222 6.08 -17.13 -3.15
C SER A 222 4.88 -18.06 -3.26
N ASP A 223 4.75 -18.77 -4.39
CA ASP A 223 3.71 -19.77 -4.63
C ASP A 223 3.90 -20.96 -3.69
N ARG A 224 5.15 -21.40 -3.49
CA ARG A 224 5.49 -22.46 -2.53
C ARG A 224 5.20 -22.03 -1.10
N VAL A 225 5.68 -20.87 -0.66
CA VAL A 225 5.46 -20.40 0.73
C VAL A 225 3.98 -20.14 0.98
N ALA A 226 3.24 -19.54 0.03
CA ALA A 226 1.80 -19.34 0.15
C ALA A 226 1.07 -20.68 0.32
N LYS A 227 1.47 -21.72 -0.41
CA LYS A 227 0.92 -23.08 -0.27
C LYS A 227 1.27 -23.70 1.08
N GLU A 228 2.53 -23.62 1.52
CA GLU A 228 2.98 -24.12 2.82
C GLU A 228 2.22 -23.45 3.98
N GLU A 229 1.91 -22.16 3.83
CA GLU A 229 1.16 -21.38 4.80
C GLU A 229 -0.37 -21.50 4.61
N GLY A 230 -0.87 -22.10 3.53
CA GLY A 230 -2.30 -22.28 3.27
C GLY A 230 -3.03 -20.99 2.87
N LEU A 231 -2.35 -20.03 2.24
CA LEU A 231 -2.97 -18.83 1.67
C LEU A 231 -3.59 -19.15 0.30
N ALA A 232 -4.77 -18.59 0.05
CA ALA A 232 -5.36 -18.61 -1.28
C ALA A 232 -4.60 -17.68 -2.23
N ILE A 233 -4.55 -18.01 -3.51
CA ILE A 233 -3.78 -17.27 -4.51
C ILE A 233 -4.72 -16.48 -5.42
N ILE A 234 -4.43 -15.18 -5.59
CA ILE A 234 -4.94 -14.35 -6.69
C ILE A 234 -3.84 -14.27 -7.73
N ASP A 235 -4.07 -14.87 -8.90
CA ASP A 235 -3.07 -14.94 -9.96
C ASP A 235 -3.04 -13.68 -10.83
N ALA A 236 -2.61 -12.55 -10.24
CA ALA A 236 -2.44 -11.29 -10.96
C ALA A 236 -1.37 -11.39 -12.05
N HIS A 237 -0.44 -12.34 -11.95
CA HIS A 237 0.51 -12.62 -13.01
C HIS A 237 -0.20 -13.08 -14.28
N ALA A 238 -1.06 -14.11 -14.18
CA ALA A 238 -1.79 -14.65 -15.30
C ALA A 238 -2.77 -13.63 -15.93
N VAL A 239 -3.35 -12.72 -15.12
CA VAL A 239 -4.20 -11.63 -15.63
C VAL A 239 -3.41 -10.67 -16.52
N MET A 240 -2.15 -10.39 -16.17
CA MET A 240 -1.37 -9.31 -16.77
C MET A 240 -0.38 -9.81 -17.84
N ALA A 241 0.04 -11.08 -17.80
CA ALA A 241 0.97 -11.67 -18.77
C ALA A 241 0.52 -11.50 -20.24
N PRO A 242 -0.76 -11.71 -20.62
CA PRO A 242 -1.22 -11.49 -22.00
C PRO A 242 -1.12 -10.02 -22.45
N LEU A 243 -0.99 -9.07 -21.51
CA LEU A 243 -1.00 -7.63 -21.78
C LEU A 243 0.40 -7.02 -21.86
N ILE A 244 1.47 -7.81 -21.68
CA ILE A 244 2.86 -7.31 -21.66
C ILE A 244 3.18 -6.46 -22.90
N ALA A 245 2.79 -6.93 -24.09
CA ALA A 245 3.12 -6.27 -25.34
C ALA A 245 2.40 -4.92 -25.55
N THR A 246 1.21 -4.75 -24.97
CA THR A 246 0.32 -3.62 -25.28
C THR A 246 0.12 -2.64 -24.12
N ALA A 247 0.26 -3.11 -22.87
CA ALA A 247 -0.10 -2.34 -21.68
C ALA A 247 1.06 -2.11 -20.70
N LEU A 248 2.16 -2.85 -20.81
CA LEU A 248 3.32 -2.61 -19.95
C LEU A 248 4.05 -1.34 -20.40
N ASN A 249 4.31 -0.43 -19.46
CA ASN A 249 5.04 0.81 -19.72
C ASN A 249 6.46 0.50 -20.18
N ARG A 250 6.80 0.91 -21.41
CA ARG A 250 8.11 0.65 -22.04
C ARG A 250 9.22 1.59 -21.56
N LYS A 251 8.95 2.50 -20.62
CA LYS A 251 9.97 3.36 -19.98
C LYS A 251 10.52 2.76 -18.70
N ASP A 252 9.67 2.13 -17.90
CA ASP A 252 10.05 1.58 -16.59
C ASP A 252 9.91 0.07 -16.47
N PHE A 253 9.24 -0.57 -17.44
CA PHE A 253 9.02 -2.01 -17.53
C PHE A 253 8.42 -2.63 -16.26
N THR A 254 7.70 -1.83 -15.48
CA THR A 254 7.15 -2.22 -14.17
C THR A 254 5.66 -1.89 -14.08
N HIS A 255 5.27 -0.70 -14.52
CA HIS A 255 3.90 -0.20 -14.37
C HIS A 255 3.08 -0.38 -15.64
N TRP A 256 1.77 -0.41 -15.49
CA TRP A 256 0.82 -0.72 -16.55
C TRP A 256 -0.03 0.48 -16.94
N THR A 257 -0.73 0.40 -18.06
CA THR A 257 -1.72 1.41 -18.45
C THR A 257 -2.91 1.42 -17.46
N PRO A 258 -3.64 2.55 -17.37
CA PRO A 258 -4.83 2.64 -16.53
C PRO A 258 -5.87 1.54 -16.80
N GLU A 259 -6.08 1.17 -18.07
CA GLU A 259 -7.04 0.14 -18.48
C GLU A 259 -6.64 -1.24 -17.97
N ALA A 260 -5.35 -1.54 -17.95
CA ALA A 260 -4.84 -2.81 -17.42
C ALA A 260 -4.93 -2.85 -15.87
N TYR A 261 -4.74 -1.72 -15.19
CA TYR A 261 -5.00 -1.63 -13.75
C TYR A 261 -6.48 -1.76 -13.41
N ASP A 262 -7.39 -1.26 -14.25
CA ASP A 262 -8.82 -1.45 -14.07
C ASP A 262 -9.21 -2.93 -14.21
N LEU A 263 -8.67 -3.62 -15.21
CA LEU A 263 -8.85 -5.07 -15.36
C LEU A 263 -8.33 -5.83 -14.12
N LEU A 264 -7.11 -5.53 -13.68
CA LEU A 264 -6.51 -6.16 -12.51
C LEU A 264 -7.32 -5.88 -11.23
N GLY A 265 -7.75 -4.64 -11.03
CA GLY A 265 -8.58 -4.25 -9.89
C GLY A 265 -9.89 -5.01 -9.84
N LYS A 266 -10.55 -5.21 -10.99
CA LYS A 266 -11.77 -6.03 -11.09
C LYS A 266 -11.52 -7.51 -10.77
N ALA A 267 -10.41 -8.07 -11.24
CA ALA A 267 -10.03 -9.45 -10.92
C ALA A 267 -9.78 -9.64 -9.41
N VAL A 268 -9.03 -8.72 -8.79
CA VAL A 268 -8.78 -8.71 -7.33
C VAL A 268 -10.09 -8.52 -6.55
N ALA A 269 -10.96 -7.60 -6.98
CA ALA A 269 -12.28 -7.39 -6.36
C ALA A 269 -13.19 -8.62 -6.45
N SER A 270 -13.13 -9.37 -7.55
CA SER A 270 -13.85 -10.64 -7.68
C SER A 270 -13.39 -11.65 -6.63
N ALA A 271 -12.08 -11.84 -6.49
CA ALA A 271 -11.53 -12.76 -5.50
C ALA A 271 -11.86 -12.35 -4.06
N ILE A 272 -11.80 -11.05 -3.76
CA ILE A 272 -12.25 -10.51 -2.45
C ILE A 272 -13.73 -10.84 -2.24
N SER A 273 -14.59 -10.59 -3.23
CA SER A 273 -16.03 -10.89 -3.12
C SER A 273 -16.29 -12.37 -2.82
N ASP A 274 -15.50 -13.27 -3.41
CA ASP A 274 -15.60 -14.70 -3.15
C ASP A 274 -15.12 -15.06 -1.74
N GLY A 275 -14.01 -14.46 -1.28
CA GLY A 275 -13.50 -14.64 0.08
C GLY A 275 -14.40 -14.07 1.18
N LEU A 276 -15.33 -13.16 0.82
CA LEU A 276 -16.32 -12.61 1.75
C LEU A 276 -17.57 -13.49 1.91
N LYS A 277 -17.78 -14.48 1.02
CA LYS A 277 -18.93 -15.38 1.12
C LYS A 277 -18.79 -16.27 2.37
N PRO A 278 -19.88 -16.58 3.07
CA PRO A 278 -19.86 -17.60 4.11
C PRO A 278 -19.33 -18.92 3.55
N ALA A 279 -18.55 -19.66 4.35
CA ALA A 279 -18.15 -21.02 3.99
C ALA A 279 -19.43 -21.82 3.66
N ALA A 280 -19.47 -22.44 2.48
CA ALA A 280 -20.61 -23.25 2.09
C ALA A 280 -20.85 -24.32 3.16
N THR A 281 -22.02 -24.30 3.78
CA THR A 281 -22.42 -25.33 4.72
C THR A 281 -22.35 -26.67 3.98
N ALA A 282 -21.42 -27.54 4.37
CA ALA A 282 -21.35 -28.88 3.85
C ALA A 282 -22.66 -29.58 4.24
N VAL A 283 -23.61 -29.64 3.30
CA VAL A 283 -24.80 -30.45 3.46
C VAL A 283 -24.33 -31.89 3.34
N SER A 284 -24.11 -32.55 4.48
CA SER A 284 -23.93 -34.00 4.52
C SER A 284 -25.20 -34.63 3.95
N LYS A 285 -25.07 -35.30 2.80
CA LYS A 285 -26.06 -36.27 2.33
C LYS A 285 -25.87 -37.59 3.07
#